data_AF-A0A920U9I6-F1
#
_entry.id   AF-A0A920U9I6-F1
#
_cell.length_a   1.000
_cell.length_b   1.000
_cell.length_c   1.000
_cell.angle_alpha   90.00
_cell.angle_beta   90.00
_cell.angle_gamma   90.00
#
_symmetry.space_group_name_H-M   'P 1'
#
loop_
_entity.id
_entity.type
_entity.pdbx_description
1 polymer ?
#
loop_
_entity_poly.entity_id
_entity_poly.type
_entity_poly.pdbx_seq_one_letter_code
_entity_poly.pdbx_strand_id
1 'polypeptide(L)'
;MTDSGDGRAELGDLDPPDVRRIKIERTELTYQSPISTAHGPVDNREVVVLTLTDGEGRIGLGEAAPLANFTPEFIDRQNSPFTGGPMTAPCP
;
A
#
# COMPACT_ATOMS: atom_id res chain seq x y z
N MET A 1 -30.10 -20.57 -22.41
CA MET A 1 -29.45 -20.33 -21.12
C MET A 1 -28.09 -19.70 -21.40
N THR A 2 -27.97 -18.38 -21.30
CA THR A 2 -26.67 -17.70 -21.37
C THR A 2 -26.09 -17.67 -19.96
N ASP A 3 -24.99 -18.39 -19.77
CA ASP A 3 -24.13 -18.21 -18.61
C ASP A 3 -23.43 -16.85 -18.76
N SER A 4 -23.90 -15.88 -17.99
CA SER A 4 -23.32 -14.55 -17.87
C SER A 4 -22.70 -14.44 -16.49
N GLY A 5 -21.61 -15.20 -16.28
CA GLY A 5 -20.72 -14.97 -15.15
C GLY A 5 -19.99 -13.65 -15.38
N ASP A 6 -20.30 -12.63 -14.59
CA ASP A 6 -19.44 -11.47 -14.50
C ASP A 6 -18.09 -11.94 -13.93
N GLY A 7 -16.97 -11.55 -14.52
CA GLY A 7 -15.65 -12.04 -14.13
C GLY A 7 -15.17 -11.54 -12.76
N ARG A 8 -16.09 -11.21 -11.84
CA ARG A 8 -15.77 -10.90 -10.46
C ARG A 8 -15.54 -12.23 -9.76
N ALA A 9 -14.28 -12.53 -9.47
CA ALA A 9 -13.98 -13.51 -8.45
C ALA A 9 -14.75 -13.08 -7.19
N GLU A 10 -15.82 -13.79 -6.86
CA GLU A 10 -16.42 -13.71 -5.55
C GLU A 10 -15.29 -14.08 -4.59
N LEU A 11 -14.73 -13.07 -3.92
CA LEU A 11 -14.02 -13.28 -2.68
C LEU A 11 -15.07 -13.88 -1.77
N GLY A 12 -15.23 -15.21 -1.81
CA GLY A 12 -16.16 -15.93 -0.95
C GLY A 12 -15.85 -15.60 0.51
N ASP A 13 -16.67 -16.10 1.43
CA ASP A 13 -16.37 -16.06 2.88
C ASP A 13 -15.03 -16.77 3.15
N LEU A 14 -13.93 -16.07 2.90
CA LEU A 14 -12.59 -16.46 3.25
C LEU A 14 -12.43 -16.07 4.70
N ASP A 15 -12.00 -17.02 5.51
CA ASP A 15 -11.48 -16.71 6.82
C ASP A 15 -10.48 -15.54 6.68
N PRO A 16 -10.57 -14.51 7.53
CA PRO A 16 -9.67 -13.37 7.43
C PRO A 16 -8.22 -13.87 7.48
N PRO A 17 -7.34 -13.34 6.61
CA PRO A 17 -5.99 -13.84 6.50
C PRO A 17 -5.26 -13.73 7.85
N ASP A 18 -4.63 -14.83 8.27
CA ASP A 18 -3.88 -14.91 9.54
C ASP A 18 -2.54 -14.16 9.45
N VAL A 19 -2.59 -12.83 9.41
CA VAL A 19 -1.40 -11.97 9.34
C VAL A 19 -0.78 -11.86 10.73
N ARG A 20 0.44 -12.38 10.89
CA ARG A 20 1.18 -12.40 12.17
C ARG A 20 2.17 -11.26 12.31
N ARG A 21 2.76 -10.83 11.20
CA ARG A 21 3.78 -9.76 11.20
C ARG A 21 3.56 -8.81 10.05
N ILE A 22 3.65 -7.53 10.36
CA ILE A 22 3.60 -6.43 9.41
C ILE A 22 4.93 -5.68 9.52
N LYS A 23 5.60 -5.48 8.40
CA LYS A 23 6.77 -4.60 8.30
C LYS A 23 6.50 -3.57 7.22
N ILE A 24 6.76 -2.31 7.55
CA ILE A 24 6.60 -1.18 6.64
C ILE A 24 7.97 -0.51 6.53
N GLU A 25 8.47 -0.42 5.31
CA GLU A 25 9.76 0.19 5.02
C GLU A 25 9.57 1.35 4.07
N ARG A 26 10.22 2.48 4.37
CA ARG A 26 10.24 3.65 3.52
C ARG A 26 11.55 3.64 2.75
N THR A 27 11.46 3.78 1.45
CA THR A 27 12.58 3.74 0.53
C THR A 27 12.49 4.92 -0.41
N GLU A 28 13.59 5.60 -0.62
CA GLU A 28 13.72 6.59 -1.67
C GLU A 28 14.47 5.96 -2.85
N LEU A 29 13.87 6.02 -4.03
CA LEU A 29 14.46 5.51 -5.27
C LEU A 29 14.81 6.69 -6.17
N THR A 30 16.09 6.86 -6.48
CA THR A 30 16.57 7.90 -7.39
C THR A 30 16.62 7.36 -8.82
N TYR A 31 16.00 8.06 -9.76
CA TYR A 31 16.12 7.72 -11.18
C TYR A 31 17.53 8.02 -11.68
N GLN A 32 18.01 7.21 -12.64
CA GLN A 32 19.30 7.46 -13.30
C GLN A 32 19.35 8.80 -14.02
N SER A 33 18.22 9.21 -14.59
CA SER A 33 17.97 10.52 -15.21
C SER A 33 16.54 10.94 -14.90
N PRO A 34 16.26 12.25 -14.71
CA PRO A 34 14.90 12.71 -14.43
C PRO A 34 13.90 12.31 -15.52
N ILE A 35 12.70 11.91 -15.12
CA ILE A 35 11.58 11.63 -16.03
C ILE A 35 10.73 12.89 -16.15
N SER A 36 10.57 13.39 -17.38
CA SER A 36 9.68 14.53 -17.65
C SER A 36 8.22 14.11 -17.62
N THR A 37 7.40 14.83 -16.85
CA THR A 37 5.95 14.66 -16.82
C THR A 37 5.23 15.98 -17.11
N ALA A 38 3.90 15.93 -17.29
CA ALA A 38 3.08 17.15 -17.44
C ALA A 38 3.11 18.06 -16.20
N HIS A 39 3.49 17.53 -15.04
CA HIS A 39 3.59 18.27 -13.78
C HIS A 39 5.04 18.65 -13.41
N GLY A 40 5.97 18.49 -14.36
CA GLY A 40 7.40 18.76 -14.16
C GLY A 40 8.25 17.50 -14.12
N PRO A 41 9.58 17.64 -14.04
CA PRO A 41 10.50 16.52 -13.95
C PRO A 41 10.40 15.84 -12.58
N VAL A 42 10.60 14.52 -12.56
CA VAL A 42 10.68 13.69 -11.35
C VAL A 42 12.02 12.99 -11.34
N ASP A 43 12.82 13.24 -10.32
CA ASP A 43 14.18 12.71 -10.12
C ASP A 43 14.24 11.61 -9.06
N ASN A 44 13.33 11.64 -8.07
CA ASN A 44 13.22 10.64 -7.01
C ASN A 44 11.76 10.16 -6.82
N ARG A 45 11.63 9.02 -6.15
CA ARG A 45 10.37 8.41 -5.72
C ARG A 45 10.48 8.00 -4.27
N GLU A 46 9.67 8.60 -3.40
CA GLU A 46 9.41 8.03 -2.08
C GLU A 46 8.42 6.87 -2.24
N VAL A 47 8.79 5.70 -1.72
CA VAL A 47 8.03 4.45 -1.83
C VAL A 47 7.91 3.81 -0.45
N VAL A 48 6.75 3.24 -0.16
CA VAL A 48 6.53 2.39 1.01
C VAL A 48 6.38 0.95 0.56
N VAL A 49 7.22 0.07 1.11
CA VAL A 49 7.12 -1.38 0.91
C VAL A 49 6.48 -2.00 2.14
N LEU A 50 5.34 -2.67 1.93
CA LEU A 50 4.63 -3.47 2.92
C LEU A 50 5.06 -4.93 2.78
N THR A 51 5.51 -5.52 3.88
CA THR A 51 5.73 -6.96 4.00
C THR A 51 4.77 -7.53 5.03
N LEU A 52 3.94 -8.47 4.60
CA LEU A 52 3.07 -9.26 5.47
C LEU A 52 3.67 -10.65 5.62
N THR A 53 3.65 -11.21 6.83
CA THR A 53 3.97 -12.62 7.08
C THR A 53 2.82 -13.27 7.82
N ASP A 54 2.37 -14.41 7.33
CA ASP A 54 1.25 -15.15 7.93
C ASP A 54 1.69 -16.22 8.95
N GLY A 55 0.73 -16.96 9.51
CA GLY A 55 0.96 -18.03 10.47
C GLY A 55 1.75 -19.23 9.93
N GLU A 56 1.75 -19.44 8.61
CA GLU A 56 2.55 -20.48 7.94
C GLU A 56 3.94 -19.97 7.53
N GLY A 57 4.24 -18.70 7.79
CA GLY A 57 5.50 -18.05 7.41
C GLY A 57 5.55 -17.61 5.95
N ARG A 58 4.43 -17.65 5.21
CA ARG A 58 4.35 -17.14 3.83
C ARG A 58 4.44 -15.62 3.85
N ILE A 59 5.04 -15.07 2.79
CA ILE A 59 5.29 -13.63 2.68
C ILE A 59 4.50 -13.04 1.51
N GLY A 60 3.73 -12.00 1.81
CA GLY A 60 3.11 -11.11 0.82
C GLY A 60 3.81 -9.76 0.79
N LEU A 61 4.09 -9.25 -0.41
CA LEU A 61 4.69 -7.93 -0.62
C LEU A 61 3.69 -7.01 -1.32
N GLY A 62 3.60 -5.78 -0.84
CA GLY A 62 2.83 -4.71 -1.45
C GLY A 62 3.65 -3.42 -1.51
N GLU A 63 3.31 -2.55 -2.45
CA GLU A 63 3.98 -1.26 -2.64
C GLU A 63 2.95 -0.14 -2.68
N ALA A 64 3.27 0.97 -2.01
CA ALA A 64 2.60 2.25 -2.23
C ALA A 64 3.66 3.27 -2.65
N ALA A 65 3.51 3.84 -3.85
CA ALA A 65 4.40 4.86 -4.40
C ALA A 65 3.60 6.12 -4.78
N PRO A 66 3.17 6.92 -3.78
CA PRO A 66 2.52 8.20 -4.03
C PRO A 66 3.31 9.04 -5.03
N LEU A 67 2.59 9.73 -5.91
CA LEU A 67 3.21 10.64 -6.86
C LEU A 67 2.58 12.01 -6.73
N ALA A 68 3.35 12.95 -6.18
CA ALA A 68 2.92 14.31 -5.99
C ALA A 68 2.37 14.90 -7.30
N ASN A 69 1.24 15.61 -7.20
CA ASN A 69 0.49 16.20 -8.31
C ASN A 69 -0.26 15.21 -9.22
N PHE A 70 -0.14 13.90 -9.01
CA PHE A 70 -0.96 12.89 -9.68
C PHE A 70 -2.02 12.32 -8.76
N THR A 71 -1.68 12.14 -7.48
CA THR A 71 -2.58 11.64 -6.46
C THR A 71 -2.49 12.50 -5.18
N PRO A 72 -3.56 12.57 -4.37
CA PRO A 72 -3.59 13.43 -3.19
C PRO A 72 -2.82 12.87 -2.00
N GLU A 73 -2.55 11.55 -1.97
CA GLU A 73 -1.81 10.92 -0.90
C GLU A 73 -0.33 11.35 -0.87
N PHE A 74 0.22 11.38 0.34
CA PHE A 74 1.62 11.66 0.62
C PHE A 74 2.10 10.73 1.73
N ILE A 75 3.40 10.46 1.78
CA ILE A 75 3.98 9.68 2.88
C ILE A 75 4.12 10.62 4.08
N ASP A 76 3.27 10.44 5.09
CA ASP A 76 3.37 11.21 6.33
C ASP A 76 4.72 10.94 7.00
N ARG A 77 5.50 12.00 7.23
CA ARG A 77 6.85 11.93 7.79
C ARG A 77 6.84 11.77 9.32
N GLN A 78 5.69 11.93 10.00
CA GLN A 78 5.55 11.71 11.45
C GLN A 78 5.14 10.25 11.76
N ASN A 79 5.83 9.68 12.76
CA ASN A 79 5.70 8.36 13.40
C ASN A 79 4.60 7.37 12.94
N SER A 80 5.03 6.14 12.68
CA SER A 80 4.21 4.93 12.49
C SER A 80 3.04 4.81 13.49
N PRO A 81 1.77 4.72 13.05
CA PRO A 81 0.64 4.49 13.94
C PRO A 81 0.23 3.01 14.09
N PHE A 82 0.96 2.04 13.54
CA PHE A 82 0.61 0.63 13.75
C PHE A 82 1.12 0.09 15.09
N THR A 83 0.70 0.71 16.20
CA THR A 83 0.49 0.01 17.46
C THR A 83 -0.97 -0.43 17.48
N GLY A 84 -1.23 -1.73 17.53
CA GLY A 84 -2.57 -2.31 17.47
C GLY A 84 -3.46 -1.92 18.66
N GLY A 85 -4.01 -0.71 18.64
CA GLY A 85 -5.00 -0.20 19.57
C GLY A 85 -6.30 0.18 18.84
N PRO A 86 -7.46 0.09 19.50
CA PRO A 86 -8.75 0.34 18.86
C PRO A 86 -8.85 1.79 18.38
N MET A 87 -9.26 1.93 17.12
CA MET A 87 -9.51 3.20 16.44
C MET A 87 -10.63 3.96 17.18
N THR A 88 -10.26 4.93 18.00
CA THR A 88 -11.22 5.87 18.60
C THR A 88 -11.41 7.02 17.62
N ALA A 89 -12.65 7.17 17.14
CA ALA A 89 -13.03 8.27 16.25
C ALA A 89 -12.77 9.63 16.93
N PRO A 90 -12.30 10.66 16.19
CA PRO A 90 -12.28 12.00 16.73
C PRO A 90 -13.72 12.51 16.91
N CYS A 91 -14.05 12.91 18.13
CA CYS A 91 -15.21 13.75 18.45
C CYS A 91 -15.00 15.19 17.90
N PRO A 92 -16.09 15.94 17.69
CA PRO A 92 -16.35 16.79 16.52
C PRO A 92 -15.53 18.08 16.42
#